data_AF-A0A9X3JQH6-F1
#
_entry.id   AF-A0A9X3JQH6-F1
#
_cell.length_a   1.000
_cell.length_b   1.000
_cell.length_c   1.000
_cell.angle_alpha   90.00
_cell.angle_beta   90.00
_cell.angle_gamma   90.00
#
_symmetry.space_group_name_H-M   'P 1'
#
loop_
_entity.id
_entity.type
_entity.pdbx_description
1 polymer ?
#
loop_
_entity_poly.entity_id
_entity_poly.type
_entity_poly.pdbx_seq_one_letter_code
_entity_poly.pdbx_strand_id
1 'polypeptide(L)'
;MPPTGARAAHRERVAAALDLHARGRSVRDVAAELDVTPDRAAKLLGEGIAGMPAQQLDELRATSELRLDQVARVYGDLLDDTDPKVRAQAANGLLTVERDRARLLGTWQKPPREDD
;
A
#
# COMPACT_ATOMS: atom_id res chain seq x y z
N MET A 1 20.41 22.69 20.38
CA MET A 1 19.06 22.69 19.78
C MET A 1 19.16 22.09 18.38
N PRO A 2 18.35 21.09 18.00
CA PRO A 2 18.33 20.63 16.61
C PRO A 2 17.78 21.75 15.72
N PRO A 3 18.31 21.94 14.49
CA PRO A 3 17.92 23.07 13.66
C PRO A 3 16.46 22.92 13.22
N THR A 4 15.66 23.95 13.48
CA THR A 4 14.22 24.03 13.18
C THR A 4 13.89 23.68 11.72
N GLY A 5 14.83 23.94 10.80
CA GLY A 5 14.70 23.61 9.38
C GLY A 5 14.71 22.11 9.05
N ALA A 6 15.44 21.28 9.81
CA ALA A 6 15.49 19.84 9.56
C ALA A 6 14.13 19.16 9.84
N ARG A 7 13.40 19.66 10.86
CA ARG A 7 12.05 19.18 11.18
C ARG A 7 11.01 19.66 10.16
N ALA A 8 11.16 20.87 9.63
CA ALA A 8 10.29 21.39 8.58
C ALA A 8 10.45 20.57 7.28
N ALA A 9 11.68 20.41 6.81
CA ALA A 9 11.98 19.61 5.61
C ALA A 9 11.56 18.14 5.75
N HIS A 10 11.66 17.56 6.95
CA HIS A 10 11.16 16.21 7.20
C HIS A 10 9.63 16.12 7.08
N ARG A 11 8.89 17.08 7.66
CA ARG A 11 7.42 17.13 7.54
C ARG A 11 6.98 17.31 6.10
N GLU A 12 7.67 18.15 5.33
CA GLU A 12 7.40 18.32 3.89
C GLU A 12 7.58 17.02 3.12
N ARG A 13 8.65 16.25 3.40
CA ARG A 13 8.87 14.93 2.77
C ARG A 13 7.80 13.91 3.12
N VAL A 14 7.33 13.90 4.37
CA VAL A 14 6.22 13.04 4.80
C VAL A 14 4.93 13.42 4.06
N ALA A 15 4.60 14.70 3.99
CA ALA A 15 3.43 15.19 3.27
C ALA A 15 3.49 14.88 1.77
N ALA A 16 4.65 15.06 1.14
CA ALA A 16 4.87 14.73 -0.26
C ALA A 16 4.69 13.22 -0.52
N ALA A 17 5.24 12.36 0.34
CA ALA A 17 5.05 10.91 0.22
C ALA A 17 3.56 10.53 0.30
N LEU A 18 2.82 11.10 1.25
CA LEU A 18 1.39 10.85 1.40
C LEU A 18 0.58 11.30 0.19
N ASP A 19 0.83 12.49 -0.35
CA ASP A 19 0.12 13.01 -1.53
C ASP A 19 0.37 12.12 -2.75
N LEU A 20 1.61 11.69 -2.99
CA LEU A 20 1.93 10.74 -4.06
C LEU A 20 1.20 9.40 -3.88
N HIS A 21 1.16 8.88 -2.66
CA HIS A 21 0.48 7.63 -2.37
C HIS A 21 -1.05 7.75 -2.49
N ALA A 22 -1.63 8.89 -2.08
CA ALA A 22 -3.04 9.19 -2.23
C ALA A 22 -3.45 9.23 -3.71
N ARG A 23 -2.55 9.63 -4.61
CA ARG A 23 -2.73 9.57 -6.08
C ARG A 23 -2.55 8.17 -6.67
N GLY A 24 -2.20 7.17 -5.88
CA GLY A 24 -2.09 5.78 -6.30
C GLY A 24 -0.70 5.34 -6.71
N ARG A 25 0.33 6.13 -6.38
CA ARG A 25 1.71 5.73 -6.62
C ARG A 25 2.13 4.63 -5.65
N SER A 26 2.85 3.64 -6.19
CA SER A 26 3.42 2.56 -5.39
C SER A 26 4.55 3.09 -4.51
N VAL A 27 4.94 2.35 -3.47
CA VAL A 27 6.10 2.71 -2.62
C VAL A 27 7.37 2.91 -3.45
N ARG A 28 7.55 2.12 -4.52
CA ARG A 28 8.71 2.25 -5.43
C ARG A 28 8.65 3.54 -6.24
N ASP A 29 7.47 3.91 -6.72
CA ASP A 29 7.29 5.17 -7.45
C ASP A 29 7.51 6.39 -6.54
N VAL A 30 6.97 6.34 -5.32
CA VAL A 30 7.19 7.38 -4.31
C VAL A 30 8.69 7.51 -4.00
N ALA A 31 9.39 6.38 -3.86
CA ALA A 31 10.82 6.36 -3.63
C ALA A 31 11.60 7.01 -4.78
N ALA A 32 11.25 6.67 -6.02
CA ALA A 32 11.86 7.24 -7.21
C ALA A 32 11.61 8.75 -7.34
N GLU A 33 10.38 9.21 -7.08
CA GLU A 33 10.02 10.63 -7.21
C GLU A 33 10.60 11.51 -6.10
N LEU A 34 10.81 10.96 -4.91
CA LEU A 34 11.42 11.68 -3.79
C LEU A 34 12.95 11.51 -3.71
N ASP A 35 13.55 10.77 -4.65
CA ASP A 35 14.97 10.41 -4.67
C ASP A 35 15.44 9.79 -3.34
N VAL A 36 14.72 8.76 -2.89
CA VAL A 36 15.01 8.01 -1.66
C VAL A 36 14.94 6.50 -1.90
N THR A 37 15.42 5.71 -0.93
CA THR A 37 15.28 4.26 -0.98
C THR A 37 13.81 3.83 -0.75
N PRO A 38 13.37 2.68 -1.28
CA PRO A 38 12.02 2.13 -1.02
C PRO A 38 11.71 1.99 0.47
N ASP A 39 12.69 1.54 1.27
CA ASP A 39 12.53 1.44 2.72
C ASP A 39 12.31 2.79 3.37
N ARG A 40 12.97 3.85 2.86
CA ARG A 40 12.78 5.20 3.38
C ARG A 40 11.41 5.75 2.98
N ALA A 41 10.96 5.52 1.76
CA ALA A 41 9.62 5.87 1.32
C ALA A 41 8.55 5.18 2.19
N ALA A 42 8.70 3.87 2.44
CA ALA A 42 7.80 3.13 3.32
C ALA A 42 7.74 3.72 4.74
N LYS A 43 8.90 4.11 5.30
CA LYS A 43 8.95 4.80 6.61
C LYS A 43 8.23 6.14 6.59
N LEU A 44 8.46 6.98 5.57
CA LEU A 44 7.79 8.27 5.44
C LEU A 44 6.27 8.12 5.34
N LEU A 45 5.79 7.14 4.58
CA LEU A 45 4.38 6.81 4.49
C LEU A 45 3.82 6.34 5.84
N GLY A 46 4.51 5.43 6.53
CA GLY A 46 4.10 4.94 7.85
C GLY A 46 4.01 6.06 8.88
N GLU A 47 5.00 6.95 8.92
CA GLU A 47 5.00 8.14 9.78
C GLU A 47 3.82 9.08 9.45
N GLY A 48 3.55 9.31 8.17
CA GLY A 48 2.44 10.15 7.72
C GLY A 48 1.07 9.57 8.06
N ILE A 49 0.88 8.27 7.81
CA ILE A 49 -0.36 7.55 8.10
C ILE A 49 -0.62 7.53 9.61
N ALA A 50 0.42 7.31 10.43
CA ALA A 50 0.29 7.30 11.89
C ALA A 50 -0.09 8.67 12.48
N GLY A 51 0.27 9.76 11.81
CA GLY A 51 -0.07 11.13 12.21
C GLY A 51 -1.39 11.65 11.64
N MET A 52 -2.10 10.85 10.84
CA MET A 52 -3.29 11.29 10.10
C MET A 52 -4.56 11.29 10.96
N PRO A 53 -5.48 12.27 10.80
CA PRO A 53 -6.80 12.22 11.42
C PRO A 53 -7.60 11.00 10.95
N ALA A 54 -8.45 10.45 11.82
CA ALA A 54 -9.24 9.25 11.52
C ALA A 54 -10.06 9.36 10.22
N GLN A 55 -10.67 10.52 9.97
CA GLN A 55 -11.45 10.75 8.75
C GLN A 55 -10.61 10.61 7.47
N GLN A 56 -9.41 11.19 7.44
CA GLN A 56 -8.50 11.09 6.28
C GLN A 56 -7.98 9.65 6.12
N LEU A 57 -7.78 8.94 7.24
CA LEU A 57 -7.38 7.53 7.21
C LEU A 57 -8.49 6.66 6.59
N ASP A 58 -9.75 6.94 6.91
CA ASP A 58 -10.90 6.22 6.35
C ASP A 58 -11.08 6.53 4.85
N GLU A 59 -10.86 7.77 4.42
CA GLU A 59 -10.81 8.15 3.01
C GLU A 59 -9.68 7.43 2.24
N LEU A 60 -8.50 7.32 2.85
CA LEU A 60 -7.36 6.58 2.28
C LEU A 60 -7.66 5.08 2.18
N ARG A 61 -8.32 4.50 3.19
CA ARG A 61 -8.78 3.11 3.19
C ARG A 61 -9.80 2.86 2.08
N ALA A 62 -10.83 3.70 1.97
CA ALA A 62 -11.85 3.60 0.92
C ALA A 62 -11.22 3.70 -0.49
N THR A 63 -10.28 4.62 -0.68
CA THR A 63 -9.58 4.77 -1.96
C THR A 63 -8.72 3.54 -2.28
N SER A 64 -8.08 2.95 -1.27
CA SER A 64 -7.26 1.75 -1.43
C SER A 64 -8.12 0.51 -1.72
N GLU A 65 -9.29 0.40 -1.09
CA GLU A 65 -10.27 -0.65 -1.36
C GLU A 65 -10.78 -0.58 -2.81
N LEU A 66 -11.12 0.61 -3.32
CA LEU A 66 -11.51 0.79 -4.72
C LEU A 66 -10.43 0.35 -5.71
N ARG A 67 -9.15 0.53 -5.38
CA ARG A 67 -8.03 0.05 -6.21
C ARG A 67 -7.90 -1.47 -6.14
N LEU A 68 -8.03 -2.04 -4.95
CA LEU A 68 -8.03 -3.50 -4.78
C LEU A 68 -9.19 -4.15 -5.54
N ASP A 69 -10.37 -3.52 -5.58
CA ASP A 69 -11.50 -3.97 -6.41
C ASP A 69 -11.14 -4.00 -7.90
N GLN A 70 -10.47 -2.96 -8.40
CA GLN A 70 -10.04 -2.92 -9.80
C GLN A 70 -9.03 -4.02 -10.11
N VAL A 71 -8.04 -4.23 -9.23
CA VAL A 71 -7.05 -5.31 -9.38
C VAL A 71 -7.71 -6.69 -9.29
N ALA A 72 -8.67 -6.87 -8.38
CA ALA A 72 -9.43 -8.11 -8.25
C ALA A 72 -10.22 -8.41 -9.53
N ARG A 73 -10.83 -7.41 -10.17
CA ARG A 73 -11.53 -7.61 -11.46
C ARG A 73 -10.57 -8.10 -12.54
N VAL A 74 -9.40 -7.46 -12.68
CA VAL A 74 -8.38 -7.89 -13.65
C VAL A 74 -7.97 -9.34 -13.44
N TYR A 75 -7.69 -9.74 -12.19
CA TYR A 75 -7.37 -11.15 -11.93
C TYR A 75 -8.58 -12.08 -12.09
N GLY A 76 -9.79 -11.63 -11.78
CA GLY A 76 -11.03 -12.37 -11.99
C GLY A 76 -11.24 -12.72 -13.47
N ASP A 77 -11.06 -11.75 -14.35
CA ASP A 77 -11.18 -11.94 -15.80
C ASP A 77 -10.14 -12.95 -16.34
N LEU A 78 -8.96 -13.02 -15.72
CA LEU A 78 -7.88 -13.94 -16.09
C LEU A 78 -8.08 -15.39 -15.60
N LEU A 79 -9.10 -15.66 -14.78
CA LEU A 79 -9.40 -17.03 -14.34
C LEU A 79 -9.97 -17.91 -15.46
N ASP A 80 -10.56 -17.30 -16.48
CA ASP A 80 -11.11 -18.03 -17.64
C ASP A 80 -10.10 -18.15 -18.80
N ASP A 81 -8.85 -17.73 -18.59
CA ASP A 81 -7.81 -17.83 -19.61
C ASP A 81 -7.52 -19.29 -19.98
N THR A 82 -7.24 -19.55 -21.25
CA THR A 82 -6.93 -20.90 -21.75
C THR A 82 -5.62 -21.47 -21.19
N ASP A 83 -4.64 -20.61 -20.86
CA ASP A 83 -3.35 -21.02 -20.31
C ASP A 83 -3.47 -21.32 -18.80
N PRO A 84 -3.22 -22.58 -18.35
CA PRO A 84 -3.24 -22.93 -16.94
C PRO A 84 -2.28 -22.12 -16.07
N LYS A 85 -1.16 -21.63 -16.61
CA LYS A 85 -0.21 -20.80 -15.86
C LYS A 85 -0.81 -19.42 -15.56
N VAL A 86 -1.52 -18.83 -16.51
CA VAL A 86 -2.20 -17.55 -16.34
C VAL A 86 -3.27 -17.68 -15.27
N ARG A 87 -4.11 -18.74 -15.34
CA ARG A 87 -5.12 -19.01 -14.30
C ARG A 87 -4.51 -19.18 -12.90
N ALA A 88 -3.40 -19.90 -12.79
CA ALA A 88 -2.72 -20.08 -11.51
C ALA A 88 -2.13 -18.77 -10.95
N GLN A 89 -1.58 -17.91 -11.82
CA GLN A 89 -1.12 -16.58 -11.43
C GLN A 89 -2.28 -15.69 -10.99
N ALA A 90 -3.41 -15.73 -11.71
CA ALA A 90 -4.62 -14.99 -11.38
C ALA A 90 -5.20 -15.41 -10.01
N ALA A 91 -5.31 -16.71 -9.75
CA ALA A 91 -5.74 -17.22 -8.45
C ALA A 91 -4.84 -16.74 -7.29
N ASN A 92 -3.51 -16.77 -7.49
CA ASN A 92 -2.56 -16.24 -6.51
C ASN A 92 -2.67 -14.72 -6.33
N GLY A 93 -2.94 -13.98 -7.41
CA GLY A 93 -3.21 -12.55 -7.40
C GLY A 93 -4.44 -12.22 -6.55
N LEU A 94 -5.55 -12.92 -6.76
CA LEU A 94 -6.77 -12.78 -5.97
C LEU A 94 -6.54 -13.08 -4.48
N LEU A 95 -5.83 -14.17 -4.17
CA LEU A 95 -5.45 -14.46 -2.78
C LEU A 95 -4.64 -13.33 -2.15
N THR A 96 -3.75 -12.69 -2.91
CA THR A 96 -2.98 -11.54 -2.43
C THR A 96 -3.87 -10.33 -2.18
N VAL A 97 -4.81 -10.04 -3.08
CA VAL A 97 -5.80 -8.95 -2.90
C VAL A 97 -6.63 -9.16 -1.63
N GLU A 98 -7.13 -10.37 -1.38
CA GLU A 98 -7.90 -10.66 -0.16
C GLU A 98 -7.06 -10.50 1.12
N ARG A 99 -5.79 -10.91 1.09
CA ARG A 99 -4.87 -10.69 2.22
C ARG A 99 -4.66 -9.20 2.48
N ASP A 100 -4.52 -8.40 1.44
CA ASP A 100 -4.31 -6.96 1.58
C ASP A 100 -5.59 -6.24 2.05
N ARG A 101 -6.78 -6.67 1.59
CA ARG A 101 -8.07 -6.22 2.15
C ARG A 101 -8.18 -6.52 3.65
N ALA A 102 -7.85 -7.74 4.06
CA ALA A 102 -7.87 -8.12 5.47
C ALA A 102 -6.92 -7.27 6.31
N ARG A 103 -5.73 -6.92 5.77
CA ARG A 103 -4.80 -6.01 6.44
C ARG A 103 -5.37 -4.60 6.57
N LEU A 104 -6.00 -4.10 5.50
CA LEU A 104 -6.60 -2.77 5.46
C LEU A 104 -7.74 -2.63 6.49
N LEU A 105 -8.56 -3.66 6.63
CA LEU A 105 -9.67 -3.74 7.60
C LEU A 105 -9.21 -4.08 9.03
N GLY A 106 -7.92 -4.40 9.23
CA GLY A 106 -7.40 -4.85 10.52
C GLY A 106 -7.90 -6.24 10.95
N THR A 107 -8.49 -7.02 10.04
CA THR A 107 -9.01 -8.36 10.28
C THR A 107 -7.99 -9.46 9.96
N TRP A 108 -6.83 -9.09 9.40
CA TRP A 108 -5.76 -10.03 9.09
C TRP A 108 -5.20 -10.69 10.34
N GLN A 109 -5.41 -12.01 10.44
CA GLN A 109 -4.73 -12.86 11.40
C GLN A 109 -3.51 -13.48 10.70
N LYS A 110 -2.32 -13.25 11.27
CA LYS A 110 -1.11 -13.91 10.78
C LYS A 110 -1.32 -15.43 10.92
N PRO A 111 -1.13 -16.22 9.85
CA PRO A 111 -1.21 -17.67 9.96
C PRO A 111 -0.26 -18.16 11.07
N PRO A 112 -0.65 -19.18 11.85
CA PRO A 112 0.29 -19.82 12.76
C PRO A 112 1.52 -20.24 11.97
N ARG A 113 2.72 -20.01 12.53
CA ARG A 113 3.92 -20.62 11.98
C ARG A 113 3.73 -22.13 12.10
N GLU A 114 3.79 -22.84 10.99
CA GLU A 114 4.10 -24.26 11.03
C GLU A 114 5.53 -24.32 11.60
N ASP A 115 5.63 -24.76 12.85
CA ASP A 115 6.91 -25.08 13.47
C ASP A 115 7.43 -26.33 12.75
N ASP A 116 8.41 -26.16 11.86
CA ASP A 116 9.26 -27.22 11.31
C ASP A 116 10.26 -27.71 12.37
#